data_AF-A0A6V8HAK9-F1
#
_entry.id   AF-A0A6V8HAK9-F1
#
_cell.length_a   1.000
_cell.length_b   1.000
_cell.length_c   1.000
_cell.angle_alpha   90.00
_cell.angle_beta   90.00
_cell.angle_gamma   90.00
#
_symmetry.space_group_name_H-M   'P 1'
#
loop_
_entity.id
_entity.type
_entity.pdbx_description
1 polymer ?
#
loop_
_entity_poly.entity_id
_entity_poly.type
_entity_poly.pdbx_seq_one_letter_code
_entity_poly.pdbx_strand_id
1 'polypeptide(L)'
;MCRQVGVDAESGEMGRIAREEGTFAKFEAIHTHRQVSATNNLSIADIKFTEVGITGKYGVRYGASLRKQLKRLEVTQHARYTCTFCGRNTVRRHSVGIWNCSGCKKTMTGGAYTLSTPAASAARSTLRRLREINE
;
A
#
# COMPACT_ATOMS: atom_id res chain seq x y z
N MET A 1 -25.54 -4.59 29.40
CA MET A 1 -25.56 -3.16 29.00
C MET A 1 -24.20 -2.52 29.27
N CYS A 2 -23.35 -2.39 28.25
CA CYS A 2 -22.29 -1.38 28.21
C CYS A 2 -21.88 -1.14 26.75
N ARG A 3 -22.42 -0.04 26.21
CA ARG A 3 -22.04 0.80 25.06
C ARG A 3 -21.37 0.12 23.84
N GLN A 4 -22.17 0.06 22.76
CA GLN A 4 -21.77 0.35 21.39
C GLN A 4 -20.58 1.33 21.30
N VAL A 5 -19.53 0.92 20.61
CA VAL A 5 -18.65 1.85 19.89
C VAL A 5 -19.12 1.82 18.45
N GLY A 6 -19.86 2.86 18.07
CA GLY A 6 -20.15 3.14 16.66
C GLY A 6 -18.85 3.38 15.92
N VAL A 7 -18.72 2.76 14.75
CA VAL A 7 -17.83 3.24 13.69
C VAL A 7 -18.76 3.67 12.58
N ASP A 8 -18.68 4.96 12.32
CA ASP A 8 -19.62 5.74 11.55
C ASP A 8 -19.75 5.23 10.11
N ALA A 9 -20.99 5.36 9.63
CA ALA A 9 -21.34 5.25 8.24
C ALA A 9 -20.71 6.42 7.46
N GLU A 10 -19.93 6.10 6.43
CA GLU A 10 -19.74 7.00 5.28
C GLU A 10 -20.38 6.33 4.06
N SER A 11 -21.67 6.60 3.91
CA SER A 11 -22.37 6.55 2.63
C SER A 11 -21.97 7.76 1.79
N GLY A 12 -21.51 7.54 0.56
CA GLY A 12 -21.16 8.61 -0.38
C GLY A 12 -20.92 8.11 -1.80
N GLU A 13 -22.04 7.84 -2.49
CA GLU A 13 -22.31 7.90 -3.95
C GLU A 13 -21.27 7.53 -5.03
N MET A 14 -21.65 6.48 -5.79
CA MET A 14 -21.93 6.46 -7.24
C MET A 14 -20.98 7.19 -8.21
N GLY A 15 -20.33 6.43 -9.11
CA GLY A 15 -19.66 7.00 -10.27
C GLY A 15 -19.28 5.98 -11.36
N ARG A 16 -20.19 5.79 -12.31
CA ARG A 16 -20.02 5.33 -13.71
C ARG A 16 -18.63 4.86 -14.16
N ILE A 17 -18.61 3.69 -14.79
CA ILE A 17 -17.54 3.25 -15.71
C ILE A 17 -17.55 4.22 -16.91
N ALA A 18 -16.72 5.26 -16.85
CA ALA A 18 -16.34 6.06 -18.00
C ALA A 18 -14.90 5.69 -18.38
N ARG A 19 -14.75 5.16 -19.59
CA ARG A 19 -13.48 5.19 -20.31
C ARG A 19 -13.24 6.65 -20.70
N GLU A 20 -12.18 7.26 -20.20
CA GLU A 20 -11.64 8.49 -20.77
C GLU A 20 -10.13 8.57 -20.51
N GLU A 21 -9.44 8.95 -21.57
CA GLU A 21 -8.00 9.00 -21.71
C GLU A 21 -7.40 10.23 -21.02
N GLY A 22 -6.15 10.12 -20.57
CA GLY A 22 -5.16 11.20 -20.44
C GLY A 22 -5.56 12.51 -19.73
N THR A 23 -5.12 12.68 -18.48
CA THR A 23 -4.59 13.97 -17.93
C THR A 23 -4.07 13.71 -16.50
N PHE A 24 -2.78 13.46 -16.32
CA PHE A 24 -1.79 14.42 -15.83
C PHE A 24 -2.23 15.25 -14.60
N ALA A 25 -1.89 14.72 -13.42
CA ALA A 25 -1.55 15.40 -12.17
C ALA A 25 -2.36 16.64 -11.72
N LYS A 26 -3.15 16.46 -10.65
CA LYS A 26 -3.24 17.43 -9.55
C LYS A 26 -3.62 16.70 -8.27
N PHE A 27 -2.66 16.57 -7.35
CA PHE A 27 -2.93 16.14 -5.97
C PHE A 27 -2.51 17.32 -5.09
N GLU A 28 -3.50 18.04 -4.57
CA GLU A 28 -3.30 19.11 -3.61
C GLU A 28 -2.77 18.55 -2.29
N ALA A 29 -1.83 19.31 -1.74
CA ALA A 29 -1.14 19.04 -0.50
C ALA A 29 -2.06 19.32 0.71
N ILE A 30 -2.19 18.35 1.60
CA ILE A 30 -2.58 18.61 2.99
C ILE A 30 -1.32 18.44 3.84
N HIS A 31 -0.88 19.58 4.37
CA HIS A 31 0.17 19.72 5.37
C HIS A 31 -0.05 18.80 6.57
N THR A 32 0.86 17.84 6.78
CA THR A 32 1.20 17.38 8.12
C THR A 32 2.72 17.36 8.25
N HIS A 33 3.26 18.35 8.96
CA HIS A 33 4.63 18.32 9.44
C HIS A 33 4.75 17.21 10.49
N ARG A 34 5.49 16.14 10.18
CA ARG A 34 6.18 15.35 11.21
C ARG A 34 7.51 14.86 10.67
N GLN A 35 8.56 15.44 11.23
CA GLN A 35 9.96 15.18 10.93
C GLN A 35 10.29 13.69 11.04
N VAL A 36 10.77 13.08 9.96
CA VAL A 36 11.46 11.79 10.01
C VAL A 36 12.95 12.12 10.01
N SER A 37 13.55 12.07 11.20
CA SER A 37 14.98 12.29 11.38
C SER A 37 15.79 11.27 10.56
N ALA A 38 16.72 11.83 9.80
CA ALA A 38 17.72 11.13 9.04
C ALA A 38 18.60 10.26 9.95
N THR A 39 18.79 9.00 9.58
CA THR A 39 20.09 8.31 9.63
C THR A 39 20.01 7.14 8.67
N ASN A 40 20.83 7.19 7.62
CA ASN A 40 21.72 6.11 7.17
C ASN A 40 22.24 6.47 5.78
N ASN A 41 23.49 6.93 5.79
CA ASN A 41 24.46 7.02 4.70
C ASN A 41 24.04 6.22 3.46
N LEU A 42 23.73 6.92 2.37
CA LEU A 42 23.54 6.33 1.04
C LEU A 42 24.52 7.00 0.09
N SER A 43 25.50 6.22 -0.33
CA SER A 43 26.58 6.52 -1.26
C SER A 43 26.07 6.69 -2.70
N ILE A 44 26.59 7.70 -3.43
CA ILE A 44 26.79 7.78 -4.90
C ILE A 44 25.54 7.61 -5.82
N ALA A 45 24.36 7.25 -5.29
CA ALA A 45 23.15 6.95 -6.06
C ALA A 45 22.21 8.16 -6.32
N ASP A 46 22.60 9.38 -5.92
CA ASP A 46 21.74 10.57 -5.95
C ASP A 46 21.65 11.27 -7.32
N ILE A 47 22.01 10.61 -8.42
CA ILE A 47 21.50 11.01 -9.74
C ILE A 47 20.04 10.57 -9.80
N LYS A 48 19.19 11.43 -9.25
CA LYS A 48 17.75 11.29 -9.16
C LYS A 48 17.15 11.26 -10.57
N PHE A 49 17.06 10.07 -11.18
CA PHE A 49 16.28 9.87 -12.39
C PHE A 49 14.80 10.05 -12.01
N THR A 50 14.29 11.27 -12.20
CA THR A 50 12.93 11.70 -11.79
C THR A 50 11.86 10.74 -12.32
N GLU A 51 12.03 10.26 -13.55
CA GLU A 51 11.08 9.37 -14.20
C GLU A 51 11.29 7.88 -13.88
N VAL A 52 12.54 7.42 -13.76
CA VAL A 52 12.83 5.97 -13.71
C VAL A 52 12.79 5.44 -12.27
N GLY A 53 13.32 6.15 -11.28
CA GLY A 53 13.30 5.72 -9.87
C GLY A 53 13.94 4.34 -9.64
N ILE A 54 13.31 3.46 -8.84
CA ILE A 54 13.84 2.13 -8.45
C ILE A 54 14.17 1.21 -9.63
N THR A 55 13.53 1.41 -10.79
CA THR A 55 13.80 0.62 -12.00
C THR A 55 15.05 1.05 -12.76
N GLY A 56 15.81 2.01 -12.22
CA GLY A 56 17.12 2.43 -12.75
C GLY A 56 18.14 1.27 -12.79
N LYS A 57 18.00 0.28 -11.90
CA LYS A 57 18.84 -0.93 -11.87
C LYS A 57 18.78 -1.76 -13.16
N TYR A 58 17.72 -1.62 -13.95
CA TYR A 58 17.57 -2.34 -15.21
C TYR A 58 18.28 -1.67 -16.39
N GLY A 59 18.80 -0.44 -16.22
CA GLY A 59 19.47 0.30 -17.29
C GLY A 59 18.57 0.47 -18.52
N VAL A 60 19.12 0.33 -19.72
CA VAL A 60 18.41 0.46 -21.00
C VAL A 60 17.54 -0.76 -21.37
N ARG A 61 17.58 -1.84 -20.60
CA ARG A 61 16.96 -3.13 -20.96
C ARG A 61 15.43 -3.12 -20.76
N TYR A 62 14.74 -4.02 -21.48
CA TYR A 62 13.31 -4.37 -21.35
C TYR A 62 12.28 -3.31 -21.75
N GLY A 63 12.70 -2.12 -22.20
CA GLY A 63 11.80 -1.08 -22.71
C GLY A 63 11.05 -0.30 -21.63
N ALA A 64 10.35 0.78 -22.02
CA ALA A 64 9.74 1.72 -21.08
C ALA A 64 8.44 1.20 -20.44
N SER A 65 7.58 0.50 -21.20
CA SER A 65 6.27 0.03 -20.72
C SER A 65 6.40 -0.94 -19.55
N LEU A 66 7.24 -1.98 -19.71
CA LEU A 66 7.49 -2.99 -18.67
C LEU A 66 8.10 -2.36 -17.41
N ARG A 67 9.05 -1.43 -17.56
CA ARG A 67 9.66 -0.72 -16.42
C ARG A 67 8.65 0.16 -15.68
N LYS A 68 7.68 0.77 -16.38
CA LYS A 68 6.61 1.57 -15.72
C LYS A 68 5.69 0.69 -14.87
N GLN A 69 5.31 -0.49 -15.36
CA GLN A 69 4.49 -1.44 -14.59
C GLN A 69 5.26 -1.99 -13.39
N LEU A 70 6.50 -2.42 -13.63
CA LEU A 70 7.35 -3.02 -12.61
C LEU A 70 7.74 -2.01 -11.52
N LYS A 71 7.93 -0.73 -11.86
CA LYS A 71 8.14 0.35 -10.88
C LYS A 71 7.02 0.38 -9.83
N ARG A 72 5.76 0.24 -10.24
CA ARG A 72 4.61 0.24 -9.31
C ARG A 72 4.68 -0.94 -8.35
N LEU A 73 4.96 -2.14 -8.87
CA LEU A 73 5.08 -3.38 -8.07
C LEU A 73 6.31 -3.37 -7.15
N GLU A 74 7.43 -2.80 -7.60
CA GLU A 74 8.66 -2.73 -6.82
C GLU A 74 8.59 -1.72 -5.69
N VAL A 75 7.89 -0.60 -5.91
CA VAL A 75 7.65 0.38 -4.86
C VAL A 75 6.73 -0.21 -3.80
N THR A 76 5.64 -0.89 -4.18
CA THR A 76 4.71 -1.49 -3.20
C THR A 76 5.35 -2.61 -2.40
N GLN A 77 6.14 -3.50 -3.02
CA GLN A 77 6.76 -4.60 -2.27
C GLN A 77 7.81 -4.14 -1.25
N HIS A 78 8.53 -3.04 -1.53
CA HIS A 78 9.56 -2.49 -0.63
C HIS A 78 9.01 -1.44 0.33
N ALA A 79 7.75 -1.03 0.17
CA ALA A 79 7.08 -0.14 1.09
C ALA A 79 6.93 -0.80 2.47
N ARG A 80 6.93 0.05 3.51
CA ARG A 80 6.52 -0.36 4.85
C ARG A 80 5.01 -0.18 4.99
N TYR A 81 4.35 -1.13 5.64
CA TYR A 81 2.93 -1.07 5.92
C TYR A 81 2.62 -0.92 7.41
N THR A 82 1.45 -0.36 7.70
CA THR A 82 0.89 -0.24 9.04
C THR A 82 0.44 -1.62 9.54
N CYS A 83 0.89 -1.99 10.74
CA CYS A 83 0.48 -3.24 11.37
C CYS A 83 -0.88 -3.09 12.04
N THR A 84 -1.82 -3.98 11.76
CA THR A 84 -3.15 -4.02 12.39
C THR A 84 -3.09 -4.41 13.88
N PHE A 85 -2.02 -5.07 14.31
CA PHE A 85 -1.88 -5.52 15.70
C PHE A 85 -1.25 -4.47 16.62
N CYS A 86 -0.26 -3.71 16.15
CA CYS A 86 0.50 -2.78 16.99
C CYS A 86 0.46 -1.33 16.51
N GLY A 87 -0.24 -1.03 15.41
CA GLY A 87 -0.40 0.32 14.85
C GLY A 87 0.86 0.95 14.21
N ARG A 88 2.03 0.35 14.38
CA ARG A 88 3.31 0.88 13.86
C ARG A 88 3.51 0.57 12.37
N ASN A 89 4.07 1.52 11.63
CA ASN A 89 4.45 1.34 10.21
C ASN A 89 5.79 0.60 10.06
N THR A 90 5.79 -0.69 10.42
CA THR A 90 7.00 -1.52 10.52
C THR A 90 6.87 -2.88 9.83
N VAL A 91 5.76 -3.11 9.15
CA VAL A 91 5.54 -4.36 8.42
C VAL A 91 6.37 -4.34 7.14
N ARG A 92 7.13 -5.42 6.91
CA ARG A 92 7.94 -5.63 5.72
C ARG A 92 7.67 -6.99 5.13
N ARG A 93 7.85 -7.12 3.81
CA ARG A 93 7.74 -8.38 3.10
C ARG A 93 8.94 -9.26 3.44
N HIS A 94 8.69 -10.52 3.84
CA HIS A 94 9.75 -11.50 4.06
C HIS A 94 9.88 -12.42 2.84
N SER A 95 8.77 -12.98 2.37
CA SER A 95 8.68 -13.80 1.17
C SER A 95 7.34 -13.56 0.48
N VAL A 96 7.08 -14.25 -0.64
CA VAL A 96 5.80 -14.14 -1.36
C VAL A 96 4.64 -14.50 -0.41
N GLY A 97 3.70 -13.57 -0.20
CA GLY A 97 2.53 -13.80 0.64
C GLY A 97 2.78 -13.76 2.15
N ILE A 98 4.04 -13.69 2.61
CA ILE A 98 4.39 -13.66 4.04
C ILE A 98 4.99 -12.29 4.40
N TRP A 99 4.38 -11.65 5.40
CA TRP A 99 4.70 -10.32 5.86
C TRP A 99 5.02 -10.33 7.35
N ASN A 100 6.18 -9.80 7.73
CA ASN A 100 6.65 -9.80 9.12
C ASN A 100 6.68 -8.38 9.66
N CYS A 101 6.14 -8.20 10.86
CA CYS A 101 6.23 -6.93 11.59
C CYS A 101 7.46 -6.93 12.49
N SER A 102 8.36 -5.96 12.34
CA SER A 102 9.53 -5.86 13.24
C SER A 102 9.15 -5.37 14.64
N GLY A 103 8.04 -4.64 14.79
CA GLY A 103 7.56 -4.12 16.07
C GLY A 103 6.99 -5.19 16.99
N CYS A 104 5.99 -5.94 16.51
CA CYS A 104 5.30 -6.96 17.32
C CYS A 104 5.73 -8.40 17.02
N LYS A 105 6.67 -8.60 16.07
CA LYS A 105 7.18 -9.92 15.63
C LYS A 105 6.09 -10.89 15.14
N LYS A 106 4.89 -10.39 14.81
CA LYS A 106 3.83 -11.19 14.22
C LYS A 106 4.06 -11.36 12.72
N THR A 107 3.84 -12.58 12.27
CA THR A 107 3.80 -12.97 10.86
C THR A 107 2.36 -12.91 10.37
N MET A 108 2.16 -12.31 9.20
CA MET A 108 0.85 -12.09 8.60
C MET A 108 0.86 -12.62 7.17
N THR A 109 -0.27 -13.17 6.74
CA THR A 109 -0.50 -13.56 5.35
C THR A 109 -1.14 -12.41 4.59
N GLY A 110 -0.60 -12.11 3.41
CA GLY A 110 -1.05 -11.02 2.55
C GLY A 110 -0.96 -11.36 1.07
N GLY A 111 -1.03 -10.34 0.23
CA GLY A 111 -0.79 -10.47 -1.20
C GLY A 111 0.69 -10.68 -1.54
N ALA A 112 0.96 -10.94 -2.83
CA ALA A 112 2.32 -11.12 -3.31
C ALA A 112 3.16 -9.83 -3.22
N TYR A 113 2.57 -8.68 -3.56
CA TYR A 113 3.24 -7.36 -3.61
C TYR A 113 2.64 -6.32 -2.66
N THR A 114 1.42 -6.56 -2.15
CA THR A 114 0.74 -5.66 -1.20
C THR A 114 0.27 -6.44 0.02
N LEU A 115 0.25 -5.80 1.20
CA LEU A 115 -0.18 -6.46 2.43
C LEU A 115 -1.64 -6.91 2.38
N SER A 116 -2.53 -6.10 1.80
CA SER A 116 -3.93 -6.44 1.57
C SER A 116 -4.27 -6.35 0.09
N THR A 117 -4.97 -7.35 -0.43
CA THR A 117 -5.52 -7.32 -1.79
C THR A 117 -6.98 -6.84 -1.75
N PRO A 118 -7.46 -6.15 -2.81
CA PRO A 118 -8.87 -5.71 -2.88
C PRO A 118 -9.85 -6.87 -2.77
N ALA A 119 -9.56 -8.00 -3.43
CA ALA A 119 -10.38 -9.20 -3.37
C ALA A 119 -10.46 -9.78 -1.94
N ALA A 120 -9.34 -9.83 -1.20
CA ALA A 120 -9.36 -10.31 0.18
C ALA A 120 -10.14 -9.35 1.11
N SER A 121 -10.04 -8.04 0.88
CA SER A 121 -10.84 -7.05 1.62
C SER A 121 -12.34 -7.22 1.37
N ALA A 122 -12.75 -7.42 0.11
CA ALA A 122 -14.15 -7.66 -0.26
C ALA A 122 -14.68 -8.99 0.29
N ALA A 123 -13.85 -10.03 0.33
CA ALA A 123 -14.23 -11.31 0.93
C ALA A 123 -14.47 -11.17 2.44
N ARG A 124 -13.59 -10.45 3.16
CA ARG A 124 -13.75 -10.19 4.60
C ARG A 124 -15.01 -9.41 4.92
N SER A 125 -15.34 -8.36 4.15
CA SER A 125 -16.57 -7.60 4.37
C SER A 125 -17.82 -8.43 4.07
N THR A 126 -17.79 -9.23 3.01
CA THR A 126 -18.90 -10.14 2.66
C THR A 126 -19.14 -11.19 3.74
N LEU A 127 -18.08 -11.86 4.22
CA LEU A 127 -18.18 -12.86 5.28
C LEU A 127 -18.70 -12.27 6.59
N ARG A 128 -18.28 -11.05 6.93
CA ARG A 128 -18.80 -10.34 8.10
C ARG A 128 -20.31 -10.12 7.98
N ARG A 129 -20.76 -9.55 6.87
CA ARG A 129 -22.19 -9.31 6.60
C ARG A 129 -23.02 -10.59 6.66
N LEU A 130 -22.51 -11.69 6.08
CA LEU A 130 -23.23 -12.97 6.09
C LEU A 130 -23.35 -13.58 7.49
N ARG A 131 -22.35 -13.39 8.35
CA ARG A 131 -22.41 -13.83 9.75
C ARG A 131 -23.44 -13.06 10.55
N GLU A 132 -23.50 -11.73 10.36
CA GLU A 132 -24.48 -10.86 11.01
C GLU A 132 -25.94 -11.17 10.62
N ILE A 133 -26.18 -11.80 9.46
CA ILE A 133 -27.53 -12.21 9.01
C ILE A 133 -27.92 -13.59 9.57
N ASN A 134 -26.95 -14.44 9.87
CA ASN A 134 -27.18 -15.81 10.33
C ASN A 134 -27.34 -15.89 11.86
N GLU A 135 -26.96 -14.84 12.58
CA GLU A 135 -27.21 -14.64 14.01
C GLU A 135 -28.54 -13.89 14.21
#